data_AF-A0A2H6K8X1-F1
#
_entry.id   AF-A0A2H6K8X1-F1
#
_cell.length_a   1.000
_cell.length_b   1.000
_cell.length_c   1.000
_cell.angle_alpha   90.00
_cell.angle_beta   90.00
_cell.angle_gamma   90.00
#
_symmetry.space_group_name_H-M   'P 1'
#
loop_
_entity.id
_entity.type
_entity.pdbx_description
1 polymer ?
#
loop_
_entity_poly.entity_id
_entity_poly.type
_entity_poly.pdbx_seq_one_letter_code
_entity_poly.pdbx_strand_id
1 'polypeptide(L)'
;MDQQECMRRAAEQAVDSYVRSGMVVGLGTGRTASYAVRHLAKLLAAGTLRDVVGVATSVTTQHLMHEVGIPSRELDANTHIDVAIDGADAFDSDFNLIKGGGGALFREKLVELAAEKLVIVVDASKRALGHLLEAFRVPVEVVKFGHSATMQRVVKRLEPLIRSWSERRNADGSLYETDNSNVIMDIEFSATDLDNLEAELRSVHGVVCTGLFLGMASAVVVAHPNGVVEVLT
;
A
#
# COMPACT_ATOMS: atom_id res chain seq x y z
N MET A 1 2.52 6.42 -23.59
CA MET A 1 1.28 6.11 -22.84
C MET A 1 1.15 7.13 -21.72
N ASP A 2 -0.07 7.52 -21.37
CA ASP A 2 -0.28 8.33 -20.18
C ASP A 2 -0.11 7.49 -18.89
N GLN A 3 -0.14 8.15 -17.75
CA GLN A 3 0.07 7.49 -16.46
C GLN A 3 -1.05 6.49 -16.12
N GLN A 4 -2.29 6.77 -16.51
CA GLN A 4 -3.43 5.89 -16.22
C GLN A 4 -3.30 4.57 -16.98
N GLU A 5 -2.88 4.65 -18.23
CA GLU A 5 -2.64 3.47 -19.05
C GLU A 5 -1.46 2.65 -18.52
N CYS A 6 -0.41 3.30 -17.99
CA CYS A 6 0.67 2.58 -17.30
C CYS A 6 0.15 1.83 -16.07
N MET A 7 -0.61 2.51 -15.20
CA MET A 7 -1.21 1.90 -14.01
C MET A 7 -2.07 0.69 -14.37
N ARG A 8 -2.92 0.82 -15.39
CA ARG A 8 -3.79 -0.26 -15.87
C ARG A 8 -2.97 -1.46 -16.34
N ARG A 9 -1.95 -1.24 -17.18
CA ARG A 9 -1.13 -2.33 -17.72
C ARG A 9 -0.30 -3.06 -16.67
N ALA A 10 0.27 -2.35 -15.70
CA ALA A 10 0.97 -2.99 -14.58
C ALA A 10 0.02 -3.87 -13.76
N ALA A 11 -1.17 -3.35 -13.47
CA ALA A 11 -2.19 -4.06 -12.71
C ALA A 11 -2.71 -5.32 -13.43
N GLU A 12 -3.01 -5.22 -14.73
CA GLU A 12 -3.44 -6.36 -15.54
C GLU A 12 -2.35 -7.42 -15.64
N GLN A 13 -1.10 -7.00 -15.91
CA GLN A 13 0.05 -7.92 -15.97
C GLN A 13 0.24 -8.69 -14.65
N ALA A 14 0.11 -8.03 -13.50
CA ALA A 14 0.23 -8.69 -12.20
C ALA A 14 -0.86 -9.73 -11.98
N VAL A 15 -2.12 -9.40 -12.28
CA VAL A 15 -3.23 -10.36 -12.14
C VAL A 15 -3.03 -11.56 -13.08
N ASP A 16 -2.69 -11.33 -14.35
CA ASP A 16 -2.47 -12.40 -15.32
C ASP A 16 -1.29 -13.31 -14.92
N SER A 17 -0.23 -12.72 -14.36
CA SER A 17 1.00 -13.44 -14.02
C SER A 17 0.88 -14.23 -12.72
N TYR A 18 0.19 -13.70 -11.71
CA TYR A 18 0.26 -14.24 -10.35
C TYR A 18 -1.05 -14.84 -9.83
N VAL A 19 -2.21 -14.49 -10.38
CA VAL A 19 -3.50 -15.01 -9.90
C VAL A 19 -3.89 -16.27 -10.66
N ARG A 20 -4.36 -17.28 -9.93
CA ARG A 20 -4.87 -18.56 -10.47
C ARG A 20 -6.24 -18.87 -9.86
N SER A 21 -7.01 -19.71 -10.55
CA SER A 21 -8.30 -20.18 -10.03
C SER A 21 -8.11 -20.86 -8.66
N GLY A 22 -9.04 -20.65 -7.74
CA GLY A 22 -9.00 -21.20 -6.39
C GLY A 22 -8.19 -20.40 -5.36
N MET A 23 -7.48 -19.34 -5.77
CA MET A 23 -6.67 -18.54 -4.85
C MET A 23 -7.50 -17.59 -3.99
N VAL A 24 -7.00 -17.32 -2.78
CA VAL A 24 -7.37 -16.17 -1.97
C VAL A 24 -6.40 -15.02 -2.29
N VAL A 25 -6.95 -13.88 -2.70
CA VAL A 25 -6.16 -12.73 -3.20
C VAL A 25 -6.34 -11.52 -2.28
N GLY A 26 -5.26 -11.02 -1.73
CA GLY A 26 -5.21 -9.72 -1.08
C GLY A 26 -5.36 -8.61 -2.12
N LEU A 27 -6.37 -7.76 -2.00
CA LEU A 27 -6.67 -6.71 -2.96
C LEU A 27 -6.42 -5.34 -2.34
N GLY A 28 -5.41 -4.69 -2.90
CA GLY A 28 -4.86 -3.41 -2.50
C GLY A 28 -5.79 -2.21 -2.60
N THR A 29 -5.25 -1.03 -2.27
CA THR A 29 -6.00 0.24 -2.24
C THR A 29 -5.39 1.29 -3.18
N GLY A 30 -6.24 2.14 -3.72
CA GLY A 30 -5.84 3.27 -4.56
C GLY A 30 -6.00 3.00 -6.06
N ARG A 31 -5.55 3.99 -6.86
CA ARG A 31 -5.86 4.05 -8.30
C ARG A 31 -5.33 2.82 -9.06
N THR A 32 -4.05 2.48 -8.88
CA THR A 32 -3.44 1.34 -9.56
C THR A 32 -4.06 0.02 -9.15
N ALA A 33 -4.21 -0.23 -7.84
CA ALA A 33 -4.84 -1.45 -7.32
C ALA A 33 -6.29 -1.62 -7.81
N SER A 34 -7.05 -0.52 -7.98
CA SER A 34 -8.41 -0.58 -8.50
C SER A 34 -8.50 -1.17 -9.92
N TYR A 35 -7.47 -0.99 -10.76
CA TYR A 35 -7.41 -1.63 -12.07
C TYR A 35 -7.21 -3.15 -11.95
N ALA A 36 -6.43 -3.61 -10.96
CA ALA A 36 -6.24 -5.04 -10.70
C ALA A 36 -7.57 -5.68 -10.28
N VAL A 37 -8.31 -5.04 -9.36
CA VAL A 37 -9.64 -5.48 -8.93
C VAL A 37 -10.60 -5.57 -10.12
N ARG A 38 -10.69 -4.53 -10.95
CA ARG A 38 -11.58 -4.52 -12.11
C ARG A 38 -11.18 -5.55 -13.17
N HIS A 39 -9.88 -5.79 -13.37
CA HIS A 39 -9.42 -6.82 -14.31
C HIS A 39 -9.69 -8.23 -13.81
N LEU A 40 -9.42 -8.51 -12.53
CA LEU A 40 -9.77 -9.78 -11.89
C LEU A 40 -11.26 -10.08 -12.04
N ALA A 41 -12.12 -9.09 -11.81
CA ALA A 41 -13.56 -9.24 -12.00
C ALA A 41 -13.95 -9.60 -13.43
N LYS A 42 -13.31 -8.98 -14.45
CA LYS A 42 -13.54 -9.33 -15.86
C LYS A 42 -13.16 -10.78 -16.15
N LEU A 43 -12.03 -11.25 -15.62
CA LEU A 43 -11.58 -12.63 -15.80
C LEU A 43 -12.49 -13.65 -15.12
N LEU A 44 -13.03 -13.31 -13.95
CA LEU A 44 -14.04 -14.13 -13.26
C LEU A 44 -15.36 -14.17 -14.03
N ALA A 45 -15.85 -13.01 -14.50
CA ALA A 45 -17.08 -12.92 -15.28
C ALA A 45 -16.98 -13.67 -16.63
N ALA A 46 -15.79 -13.67 -17.24
CA ALA A 46 -15.52 -14.43 -18.47
C ALA A 46 -15.31 -15.94 -18.24
N GLY A 47 -15.20 -16.39 -16.99
CA GLY A 47 -14.91 -17.78 -16.63
C GLY A 47 -13.45 -18.20 -16.86
N THR A 48 -12.55 -17.26 -17.18
CA THR A 48 -11.11 -17.50 -17.33
C THR A 48 -10.48 -17.84 -15.99
N LEU A 49 -10.90 -17.16 -14.93
CA LEU A 49 -10.61 -17.51 -13.54
C LEU A 49 -11.89 -18.00 -12.86
N ARG A 50 -11.74 -18.92 -11.90
CA ARG A 50 -12.83 -19.49 -11.12
C ARG A 50 -12.43 -19.59 -9.65
N ASP A 51 -13.42 -19.55 -8.76
CA ASP A 51 -13.25 -19.82 -7.33
C ASP A 51 -12.18 -18.94 -6.66
N VAL A 52 -11.97 -17.71 -7.15
CA VAL A 52 -11.09 -16.71 -6.51
C VAL A 52 -11.90 -15.92 -5.48
N VAL A 53 -11.32 -15.71 -4.31
CA VAL A 53 -11.92 -14.91 -3.23
C VAL A 53 -10.97 -13.78 -2.86
N GLY A 54 -11.49 -12.56 -2.71
CA GLY A 54 -10.70 -11.38 -2.36
C GLY A 54 -10.72 -11.05 -0.86
N VAL A 55 -9.62 -10.50 -0.37
CA VAL A 55 -9.51 -9.89 0.97
C VAL A 55 -9.08 -8.43 0.78
N ALA A 56 -9.96 -7.48 1.13
CA ALA A 56 -9.73 -6.06 0.85
C ALA A 56 -8.79 -5.38 1.87
N THR A 57 -7.93 -4.47 1.39
CA THR A 57 -7.08 -3.63 2.26
C THR A 57 -7.73 -2.31 2.68
N SER A 58 -8.95 -2.01 2.23
CA SER A 58 -9.73 -0.84 2.69
C SER A 58 -11.22 -1.04 2.50
N VAL A 59 -12.02 -0.21 3.17
CA VAL A 59 -13.48 -0.11 2.93
C VAL A 59 -13.76 0.27 1.48
N THR A 60 -12.95 1.15 0.89
CA THR A 60 -13.10 1.55 -0.52
C THR A 60 -12.90 0.35 -1.46
N THR A 61 -11.87 -0.46 -1.23
CA THR A 61 -11.63 -1.66 -2.04
C THR A 61 -12.71 -2.72 -1.82
N GLN A 62 -13.17 -2.91 -0.58
CA GLN A 62 -14.26 -3.82 -0.26
C GLN A 62 -15.55 -3.45 -1.02
N HIS A 63 -15.90 -2.16 -1.07
CA HIS A 63 -17.03 -1.68 -1.86
C HIS A 63 -16.84 -1.93 -3.36
N LEU A 64 -15.65 -1.66 -3.89
CA LEU A 64 -15.34 -1.91 -5.30
C LEU A 64 -15.48 -3.41 -5.64
N MET A 65 -14.95 -4.30 -4.81
CA MET A 65 -15.08 -5.75 -4.98
C MET A 65 -16.54 -6.19 -5.05
N HIS A 66 -17.37 -5.66 -4.14
CA HIS A 66 -18.81 -5.92 -4.14
C HIS A 66 -19.48 -5.39 -5.42
N GLU A 67 -19.17 -4.17 -5.86
CA GLU A 67 -19.70 -3.57 -7.09
C GLU A 67 -19.41 -4.43 -8.33
N VAL A 68 -18.20 -4.99 -8.42
CA VAL A 68 -17.75 -5.77 -9.59
C VAL A 68 -17.99 -7.28 -9.45
N GLY A 69 -18.62 -7.73 -8.36
CA GLY A 69 -19.00 -9.12 -8.16
C GLY A 69 -17.86 -10.08 -7.78
N ILE A 70 -16.78 -9.57 -7.14
CA ILE A 70 -15.73 -10.44 -6.57
C ILE A 70 -16.21 -10.93 -5.19
N PRO A 71 -16.27 -12.25 -4.93
CA PRO A 71 -16.53 -12.78 -3.61
C PRO A 71 -15.50 -12.28 -2.60
N SER A 72 -15.95 -11.79 -1.45
CA SER A 72 -15.07 -11.29 -0.40
C SER A 72 -14.98 -12.24 0.79
N ARG A 73 -13.82 -12.26 1.45
CA ARG A 73 -13.59 -12.92 2.73
C ARG A 73 -12.93 -11.93 3.69
N GLU A 74 -13.25 -12.06 4.98
CA GLU A 74 -12.60 -11.28 6.03
C GLU A 74 -11.20 -11.84 6.36
N LEU A 75 -10.32 -10.96 6.84
CA LEU A 75 -9.05 -11.41 7.41
C LEU A 75 -9.31 -11.96 8.82
N ASP A 76 -9.27 -13.29 8.95
CA ASP A 76 -9.48 -14.02 10.21
C ASP A 76 -8.27 -14.92 10.53
N ALA A 77 -8.29 -15.57 11.70
CA ALA A 77 -7.18 -16.40 12.18
C ALA A 77 -6.82 -17.59 11.27
N ASN A 78 -7.70 -17.98 10.35
CA ASN A 78 -7.51 -19.08 9.39
C ASN A 78 -7.44 -18.56 7.95
N THR A 79 -7.30 -17.25 7.74
CA THR A 79 -7.17 -16.66 6.41
C THR A 79 -5.74 -16.81 5.93
N HIS A 80 -5.55 -17.75 5.00
CA HIS A 80 -4.37 -17.84 4.16
C HIS A 80 -4.58 -17.03 2.89
N ILE A 81 -3.59 -16.25 2.46
CA ILE A 81 -3.63 -15.45 1.23
C ILE A 81 -2.50 -15.92 0.31
N ASP A 82 -2.83 -16.39 -0.88
CA ASP A 82 -1.83 -16.90 -1.82
C ASP A 82 -1.01 -15.75 -2.43
N VAL A 83 -1.67 -14.64 -2.75
CA VAL A 83 -1.02 -13.45 -3.33
C VAL A 83 -1.76 -12.19 -2.91
N ALA A 84 -1.02 -11.14 -2.55
CA ALA A 84 -1.53 -9.79 -2.42
C ALA A 84 -1.04 -8.94 -3.60
N ILE A 85 -1.94 -8.18 -4.22
CA ILE A 85 -1.62 -7.21 -5.28
C ILE A 85 -2.00 -5.82 -4.79
N ASP A 86 -1.02 -4.92 -4.68
CA ASP A 86 -1.26 -3.55 -4.26
C ASP A 86 -0.29 -2.55 -4.93
N GLY A 87 -0.58 -1.26 -4.85
CA GLY A 87 0.33 -0.20 -5.27
C GLY A 87 1.32 0.21 -4.17
N ALA A 88 2.23 1.10 -4.55
CA ALA A 88 3.11 1.82 -3.63
C ALA A 88 3.24 3.30 -4.03
N ASP A 89 3.57 4.14 -3.06
CA ASP A 89 3.85 5.56 -3.28
C ASP A 89 5.28 5.78 -3.74
N ALA A 90 6.22 4.96 -3.24
CA ALA A 90 7.58 4.84 -3.73
C ALA A 90 8.16 3.44 -3.45
N PHE A 91 9.18 3.03 -4.21
CA PHE A 91 9.99 1.85 -3.93
C PHE A 91 11.46 2.05 -4.32
N ASP A 92 12.37 1.34 -3.65
CA ASP A 92 13.82 1.35 -3.95
C ASP A 92 14.31 0.09 -4.67
N SER A 93 15.63 -0.04 -4.86
CA SER A 93 16.25 -1.19 -5.54
C SER A 93 16.12 -2.50 -4.78
N ASP A 94 15.93 -2.45 -3.46
CA ASP A 94 15.80 -3.60 -2.58
C ASP A 94 14.32 -3.97 -2.34
N PHE A 95 13.42 -3.33 -3.09
CA PHE A 95 11.96 -3.43 -2.99
C PHE A 95 11.40 -3.04 -1.62
N ASN A 96 12.10 -2.20 -0.86
CA ASN A 96 11.48 -1.50 0.25
C ASN A 96 10.50 -0.46 -0.29
N LEU A 97 9.37 -0.31 0.40
CA LEU A 97 8.28 0.52 -0.07
C LEU A 97 7.95 1.65 0.91
N ILE A 98 7.53 2.78 0.35
CA ILE A 98 6.66 3.72 1.06
C ILE A 98 5.24 3.54 0.54
N LYS A 99 4.31 3.33 1.46
CA LYS A 99 2.86 3.18 1.23
C LYS A 99 2.05 4.06 2.19
N GLY A 100 0.74 4.10 2.01
CA GLY A 100 -0.17 4.82 2.89
C GLY A 100 -0.53 6.24 2.42
N GLY A 101 -0.13 6.66 1.22
CA GLY A 101 -0.55 7.91 0.60
C GLY A 101 -2.08 8.01 0.45
N GLY A 102 -2.76 6.86 0.27
CA GLY A 102 -4.21 6.73 0.28
C GLY A 102 -4.85 6.58 1.67
N GLY A 103 -4.06 6.37 2.72
CA GLY A 103 -4.51 6.30 4.12
C GLY A 103 -4.94 4.91 4.61
N ALA A 104 -4.69 3.85 3.86
CA ALA A 104 -5.07 2.47 4.21
C ALA A 104 -3.92 1.62 4.80
N LEU A 105 -2.77 2.23 5.13
CA LEU A 105 -1.51 1.53 5.46
C LEU A 105 -1.63 0.41 6.50
N PHE A 106 -2.47 0.56 7.52
CA PHE A 106 -2.62 -0.47 8.56
C PHE A 106 -3.23 -1.75 8.00
N ARG A 107 -4.33 -1.63 7.24
CA ARG A 107 -5.03 -2.78 6.66
C ARG A 107 -4.27 -3.36 5.47
N GLU A 108 -3.61 -2.51 4.67
CA GLU A 108 -2.63 -2.94 3.66
C GLU A 108 -1.59 -3.86 4.31
N LYS A 109 -0.87 -3.37 5.34
CA LYS A 109 0.19 -4.14 5.99
C LYS A 109 -0.30 -5.45 6.59
N LEU A 110 -1.49 -5.48 7.21
CA LEU A 110 -2.05 -6.71 7.77
C LEU A 110 -2.33 -7.79 6.71
N VAL A 111 -2.99 -7.40 5.62
CA VAL A 111 -3.32 -8.33 4.52
C VAL A 111 -2.06 -8.79 3.80
N GLU A 112 -1.13 -7.88 3.54
CA GLU A 112 0.10 -8.18 2.82
C GLU A 112 1.06 -9.07 3.64
N LEU A 113 1.10 -8.92 4.96
CA LEU A 113 1.86 -9.83 5.84
C LEU A 113 1.26 -11.24 5.91
N ALA A 114 -0.05 -11.38 5.65
CA ALA A 114 -0.72 -12.68 5.61
C ALA A 114 -0.58 -13.38 4.24
N ALA A 115 0.02 -12.72 3.25
CA ALA A 115 0.18 -13.25 1.91
C ALA A 115 1.50 -14.03 1.73
N GLU A 116 1.47 -15.13 0.97
CA GLU A 116 2.70 -15.83 0.57
C GLU A 116 3.56 -15.00 -0.37
N LYS A 117 2.91 -14.19 -1.22
CA LYS A 117 3.57 -13.28 -2.16
C LYS A 117 2.92 -11.92 -2.14
N LEU A 118 3.76 -10.89 -2.01
CA LEU A 118 3.35 -9.50 -2.22
C LEU A 118 3.85 -9.03 -3.59
N VAL A 119 2.92 -8.67 -4.47
CA VAL A 119 3.20 -8.15 -5.80
C VAL A 119 2.80 -6.69 -5.87
N ILE A 120 3.79 -5.81 -6.05
CA ILE A 120 3.56 -4.37 -6.12
C ILE A 120 3.35 -3.93 -7.57
N VAL A 121 2.30 -3.17 -7.83
CA VAL A 121 1.97 -2.64 -9.17
C VAL A 121 2.14 -1.13 -9.21
N VAL A 122 3.03 -0.64 -10.06
CA VAL A 122 3.38 0.78 -10.11
C VAL A 122 3.68 1.25 -11.54
N ASP A 123 3.52 2.56 -11.75
CA ASP A 123 4.13 3.22 -12.89
C ASP A 123 5.59 3.59 -12.57
N ALA A 124 6.42 3.76 -13.61
CA ALA A 124 7.86 3.99 -13.47
C ALA A 124 8.24 5.21 -12.63
N SER A 125 7.34 6.20 -12.43
CA SER A 125 7.64 7.38 -11.59
C SER A 125 7.74 7.05 -10.09
N LYS A 126 7.29 5.86 -9.67
CA LYS A 126 7.32 5.41 -8.28
C LYS A 126 8.68 4.85 -7.85
N ARG A 127 9.58 4.62 -8.80
CA ARG A 127 10.94 4.18 -8.47
C ARG A 127 11.74 5.34 -7.90
N ALA A 128 12.28 5.18 -6.70
CA ALA A 128 13.20 6.14 -6.12
C ALA A 128 14.49 6.18 -6.97
N LEU A 129 14.92 7.39 -7.34
CA LEU A 129 16.20 7.59 -8.06
C LEU A 129 17.38 7.79 -7.09
N GLY A 130 17.09 8.02 -5.82
CA GLY A 130 18.04 8.20 -4.72
C GLY A 130 17.58 7.41 -3.50
N HIS A 131 17.69 8.00 -2.32
CA HIS A 131 17.22 7.33 -1.10
C HIS A 131 15.68 7.23 -1.09
N LEU A 132 15.12 6.13 -0.58
CA LEU A 132 13.67 5.91 -0.57
C LEU A 132 12.90 7.08 0.10
N LEU A 133 13.41 7.56 1.24
CA LEU A 133 12.86 8.69 2.02
C LEU A 133 12.89 10.05 1.29
N GLU A 134 13.58 10.15 0.16
CA GLU A 134 13.58 11.36 -0.67
C GLU A 134 12.46 11.33 -1.72
N ALA A 135 11.94 10.15 -2.04
CA ALA A 135 10.93 9.95 -3.08
C ALA A 135 9.51 10.27 -2.61
N PHE A 136 9.22 10.03 -1.32
CA PHE A 136 7.89 10.27 -0.75
C PHE A 136 7.96 10.54 0.76
N ARG A 137 6.99 11.29 1.28
CA ARG A 137 6.78 11.46 2.73
C ARG A 137 6.32 10.14 3.35
N VAL A 138 6.77 9.79 4.56
CA VAL A 138 6.32 8.58 5.25
C VAL A 138 5.04 8.86 6.02
N PRO A 139 3.91 8.23 5.68
CA PRO A 139 2.69 8.28 6.49
C PRO A 139 2.88 7.48 7.78
N VAL A 140 2.40 8.00 8.90
CA VAL A 140 2.42 7.32 10.20
C VAL A 140 1.02 7.41 10.78
N GLU A 141 0.36 6.26 10.93
CA GLU A 141 -0.97 6.16 11.55
C GLU A 141 -0.82 6.22 13.07
N VAL A 142 -1.59 7.11 13.70
CA VAL A 142 -1.51 7.43 15.13
C VAL A 142 -2.90 7.36 15.72
N VAL A 143 -3.03 6.77 16.91
CA VAL A 143 -4.32 6.72 17.64
C VAL A 143 -4.90 8.12 17.81
N LYS A 144 -6.21 8.26 17.57
CA LYS A 144 -6.89 9.56 17.59
C LYS A 144 -6.83 10.25 18.96
N PHE A 145 -6.97 9.48 20.03
CA PHE A 145 -6.86 9.99 21.40
C PHE A 145 -5.42 10.45 21.68
N GLY A 146 -5.25 11.75 21.96
CA GLY A 146 -3.93 12.31 22.26
C GLY A 146 -2.99 12.40 21.05
N HIS A 147 -3.49 12.27 19.82
CA HIS A 147 -2.65 12.25 18.60
C HIS A 147 -1.66 13.41 18.52
N SER A 148 -2.08 14.64 18.85
CA SER A 148 -1.20 15.82 18.82
C SER A 148 0.00 15.65 19.77
N ALA A 149 -0.21 15.13 20.98
CA ALA A 149 0.88 14.85 21.91
C ALA A 149 1.78 13.70 21.42
N THR A 150 1.21 12.66 20.81
CA THR A 150 1.96 11.55 20.22
C THR A 150 2.83 12.01 19.06
N MET A 151 2.29 12.81 18.14
CA MET A 151 3.03 13.40 17.02
C MET A 151 4.20 14.25 17.51
N GLN A 152 4.00 15.07 18.55
CA GLN A 152 5.09 15.84 19.18
C GLN A 152 6.17 14.95 19.81
N ARG A 153 5.82 13.76 20.32
CA ARG A 153 6.82 12.79 20.81
C ARG A 153 7.59 12.16 19.66
N VAL A 154 6.94 11.83 18.54
CA VAL A 154 7.60 11.37 17.32
C VAL A 154 8.62 12.41 16.86
N VAL A 155 8.22 13.69 16.79
CA VAL A 155 9.10 14.79 16.38
C VAL A 155 10.33 14.88 17.29
N LYS A 156 10.13 14.98 18.61
CA LYS A 156 11.24 15.08 19.57
C LYS A 156 12.20 13.88 19.55
N ARG A 157 11.68 12.69 19.26
CA ARG A 157 12.48 11.47 19.23
C ARG A 157 13.34 11.37 17.97
N LEU A 158 12.82 11.86 16.85
CA LEU A 158 13.44 11.70 15.53
C LEU A 158 14.10 12.98 15.01
N GLU A 159 14.03 14.11 15.71
CA GLU A 159 14.93 15.23 15.43
C GLU A 159 16.40 14.77 15.60
N PRO A 160 17.32 15.04 14.63
CA PRO A 160 17.23 15.98 13.51
C PRO A 160 16.85 15.36 12.14
N LEU A 161 16.38 14.11 12.10
CA LEU A 161 16.08 13.40 10.84
C LEU A 161 14.86 13.98 10.10
N ILE A 162 13.93 14.64 10.80
CA ILE A 162 12.73 15.22 10.21
C ILE A 162 13.06 16.53 9.49
N ARG A 163 12.79 16.59 8.18
CA ARG A 163 12.87 17.82 7.38
C ARG A 163 11.59 18.65 7.49
N SER A 164 10.44 17.99 7.41
CA SER A 164 9.13 18.61 7.58
C SER A 164 8.09 17.56 8.01
N TRP A 165 6.97 18.00 8.55
CA TRP A 165 5.84 17.12 8.83
C TRP A 165 4.51 17.88 8.85
N SER A 166 3.41 17.15 8.69
CA SER A 166 2.05 17.69 8.76
C SER A 166 1.05 16.67 9.29
N GLU A 167 0.03 17.15 10.00
CA GLU A 167 -1.19 16.37 10.21
C GLU A 167 -1.95 16.25 8.90
N ARG A 168 -2.31 15.03 8.50
CA ARG A 168 -3.09 14.81 7.29
C ARG A 168 -4.51 15.37 7.46
N ARG A 169 -4.95 16.15 6.47
CA ARG A 169 -6.26 16.80 6.45
C ARG A 169 -7.02 16.51 5.17
N ASN A 170 -8.34 16.49 5.27
CA ASN A 170 -9.24 16.47 4.12
C ASN A 170 -9.23 17.84 3.41
N ALA A 171 -9.85 17.90 2.23
CA ALA A 171 -9.93 19.13 1.44
C ALA A 171 -10.67 20.27 2.16
N ASP A 172 -11.57 19.94 3.10
CA ASP A 172 -12.30 20.90 3.94
C ASP A 172 -11.51 21.35 5.20
N GLY A 173 -10.28 20.84 5.38
CA GLY A 173 -9.41 21.14 6.52
C GLY A 173 -9.66 20.29 7.77
N SER A 174 -10.69 19.44 7.78
CA SER A 174 -10.91 18.48 8.87
C SER A 174 -9.78 17.44 8.93
N LEU A 175 -9.57 16.84 10.11
CA LEU A 175 -8.59 15.76 10.26
C LEU A 175 -8.98 14.58 9.38
N TYR A 176 -8.01 14.04 8.65
CA TYR A 176 -8.22 12.80 7.93
C TYR A 176 -8.35 11.66 8.94
N GLU A 177 -9.42 10.86 8.82
CA GLU A 177 -9.65 9.69 9.64
C GLU A 177 -9.50 8.42 8.80
N THR A 178 -8.69 7.48 9.28
CA THR A 178 -8.50 6.19 8.61
C THR A 178 -9.72 5.29 8.79
N ASP A 179 -9.80 4.20 8.01
CA ASP A 179 -10.82 3.16 8.20
C ASP A 179 -10.79 2.53 9.61
N ASN A 180 -9.73 2.75 10.39
CA ASN A 180 -9.58 2.28 11.78
C ASN A 180 -9.83 3.40 12.80
N SER A 181 -10.42 4.53 12.37
CA SER A 181 -10.73 5.71 13.19
C SER A 181 -9.50 6.35 13.86
N ASN A 182 -8.33 6.18 13.27
CA ASN A 182 -7.08 6.83 13.66
C ASN A 182 -6.82 8.05 12.76
N VAL A 183 -5.74 8.78 13.03
CA VAL A 183 -5.28 9.90 12.19
C VAL A 183 -3.90 9.61 11.60
N ILE A 184 -3.48 10.39 10.61
CA ILE A 184 -2.17 10.22 9.97
C ILE A 184 -1.30 11.46 10.15
N MET A 185 -0.05 11.24 10.52
CA MET A 185 1.05 12.19 10.43
C MET A 185 1.87 11.89 9.18
N ASP A 186 2.07 12.88 8.33
CA ASP A 186 2.91 12.77 7.14
C ASP A 186 4.27 13.39 7.43
N ILE A 187 5.36 12.63 7.26
CA ILE A 187 6.71 13.08 7.66
C ILE A 187 7.68 12.98 6.50
N GLU A 188 8.37 14.07 6.19
CA GLU A 188 9.52 14.06 5.27
C GLU A 188 10.80 13.88 6.08
N PHE A 189 11.51 12.78 5.83
CA PHE A 189 12.78 12.47 6.50
C PHE A 189 13.97 12.81 5.59
N SER A 190 15.12 13.07 6.22
CA SER A 190 16.43 12.98 5.56
C SER A 190 16.81 11.51 5.37
N ALA A 191 17.70 11.22 4.41
CA ALA A 191 18.23 9.87 4.20
C ALA A 191 18.86 9.30 5.50
N THR A 192 18.49 8.07 5.84
CA THR A 192 18.90 7.38 7.07
C THR A 192 18.59 5.88 6.95
N ASP A 193 19.14 5.08 7.85
CA ASP A 193 18.82 3.65 7.95
C ASP A 193 17.32 3.40 8.17
N LEU A 194 16.71 2.63 7.26
CA LEU A 194 15.26 2.40 7.22
C LEU A 194 14.78 1.50 8.36
N ASP A 195 15.53 0.46 8.69
CA ASP A 195 15.16 -0.49 9.75
C ASP A 195 15.17 0.20 11.13
N ASN A 196 16.21 0.99 11.41
CA ASN A 196 16.28 1.78 12.63
C ASN A 196 15.18 2.84 12.67
N LEU A 197 14.89 3.54 11.56
CA LEU A 197 13.80 4.51 11.51
C LEU A 197 12.45 3.86 11.80
N GLU A 198 12.17 2.70 11.21
CA GLU A 198 10.95 1.93 11.44
C GLU A 198 10.82 1.50 12.92
N ALA A 199 11.88 0.96 13.50
CA ALA A 199 11.91 0.56 14.90
C ALA A 199 11.68 1.75 15.84
N GLU A 200 12.33 2.88 15.57
CA GLU A 200 12.20 4.11 16.35
C GLU A 200 10.78 4.69 16.28
N LEU A 201 10.16 4.74 15.09
CA LEU A 201 8.77 5.15 14.91
C LEU A 201 7.81 4.25 15.70
N ARG A 202 7.94 2.93 15.55
CA ARG A 202 7.08 1.95 16.23
C ARG A 202 7.24 1.93 17.74
N SER A 203 8.38 2.39 18.27
CA SER A 203 8.62 2.47 19.71
C SER A 203 7.79 3.55 20.41
N VAL A 204 7.25 4.53 19.67
CA VAL A 204 6.47 5.62 20.23
C VAL A 204 5.05 5.16 20.55
N HIS A 205 4.72 5.08 21.85
CA HIS A 205 3.37 4.70 22.28
C HIS A 205 2.30 5.62 21.69
N GLY A 206 1.36 5.01 20.95
CA GLY A 206 0.31 5.70 20.20
C GLY A 206 0.50 5.68 18.68
N VAL A 207 1.71 5.37 18.19
CA VAL A 207 1.93 4.99 16.79
C VAL A 207 1.34 3.59 16.57
N VAL A 208 0.49 3.47 15.56
CA VAL A 208 -0.23 2.25 15.21
C VAL A 208 0.47 1.52 14.08
N CYS A 209 0.83 2.25 13.03
CA CYS A 209 1.49 1.72 11.84
C CYS A 209 2.30 2.82 11.14
N THR A 210 3.26 2.42 10.34
CA THR A 210 4.06 3.29 9.48
C THR A 210 3.88 2.89 8.02
N GLY A 211 4.15 3.82 7.13
CA GLY A 211 4.17 3.60 5.69
C GLY A 211 5.42 2.90 5.17
N LEU A 212 6.35 2.50 6.04
CA LEU A 212 7.55 1.74 5.63
C LEU A 212 7.23 0.25 5.57
N PHE A 213 7.32 -0.35 4.39
CA PHE A 213 7.07 -1.78 4.17
C PHE A 213 8.40 -2.37 3.69
N LEU A 214 9.20 -2.81 4.66
CA LEU A 214 10.60 -3.22 4.45
C LEU A 214 10.68 -4.74 4.34
N GLY A 215 11.38 -5.24 3.32
CA GLY A 215 11.54 -6.69 3.10
C GLY A 215 10.24 -7.48 2.88
N MET A 216 9.16 -6.81 2.46
CA MET A 216 7.84 -7.44 2.27
C MET A 216 7.55 -7.83 0.82
N ALA A 217 7.99 -7.01 -0.15
CA ALA A 217 7.65 -7.21 -1.55
C ALA A 217 8.41 -8.40 -2.15
N SER A 218 7.68 -9.32 -2.78
CA SER A 218 8.26 -10.46 -3.50
C SER A 218 8.50 -10.14 -4.98
N ALA A 219 7.75 -9.19 -5.54
CA ALA A 219 7.90 -8.73 -6.90
C ALA A 219 7.38 -7.30 -7.08
N VAL A 220 7.90 -6.58 -8.07
CA VAL A 220 7.40 -5.26 -8.48
C VAL A 220 7.17 -5.26 -9.99
N VAL A 221 5.92 -5.02 -10.40
CA VAL A 221 5.51 -4.87 -11.79
C VAL A 221 5.46 -3.39 -12.14
N VAL A 222 6.37 -2.96 -13.02
CA VAL A 222 6.59 -1.56 -13.38
C VAL A 222 6.16 -1.32 -14.82
N ALA A 223 5.18 -0.43 -15.02
CA ALA A 223 4.80 0.02 -16.37
C ALA A 223 5.50 1.34 -16.73
N HIS A 224 6.13 1.36 -17.91
CA HIS A 224 6.86 2.51 -18.44
C HIS A 224 6.06 3.26 -19.51
N PRO A 225 6.24 4.59 -19.64
CA PRO A 225 5.54 5.39 -20.66
C PRO A 225 5.77 4.93 -22.11
N ASN A 226 6.87 4.22 -22.37
CA ASN A 226 7.24 3.67 -23.68
C ASN A 226 6.47 2.39 -24.07
N GLY A 227 5.63 1.85 -23.19
CA GLY A 227 4.87 0.62 -23.48
C GLY A 227 5.44 -0.65 -22.86
N VAL A 228 6.61 -0.60 -22.23
CA VAL A 228 7.22 -1.76 -21.58
C VAL A 228 6.59 -1.97 -20.20
N VAL A 229 6.31 -3.23 -19.86
CA VAL A 229 5.98 -3.65 -18.50
C VAL A 229 7.08 -4.59 -18.03
N GLU A 230 7.82 -4.15 -17.01
CA GLU A 230 8.93 -4.87 -16.39
C GLU A 230 8.42 -5.62 -15.16
N VAL A 231 8.88 -6.85 -14.94
CA VAL A 231 8.60 -7.62 -13.72
C VAL A 231 9.93 -7.84 -13.01
N LEU A 232 10.07 -7.21 -11.84
CA LEU A 232 11.23 -7.32 -10.97
C LEU A 232 10.94 -8.36 -9.88
N THR A 233 11.90 -9.24 -9.58
CA THR A 233 11.81 -10.31 -8.58
C THR A 233 13.16 -10.52 -7.91
#